data_AF-A0AA40MCP2-F1
#
_entry.id   AF-A0AA40MCP2-F1
#
_cell.length_a   1.000
_cell.length_b   1.000
_cell.length_c   1.000
_cell.angle_alpha   90.00
_cell.angle_beta   90.00
_cell.angle_gamma   90.00
#
_symmetry.space_group_name_H-M   'P 1'
#
loop_
_entity.id
_entity.type
_entity.pdbx_description
1 polymer ?
#
loop_
_entity_poly.entity_id
_entity_poly.type
_entity_poly.pdbx_seq_one_letter_code
_entity_poly.pdbx_strand_id
1 'polypeptide(L)'
;MYQGRVTGRPYSVDERWSEEWKWFGTDFDGFVPAECLLQEAKSRYAKFLRRNVEGELQPRKWFEGFADMQDNLIRQATIVNANPPARLKWYFEEADAREYMLPALIRNKVQSVVQP
;
A
#
# COMPACT_ATOMS: atom_id res chain seq x y z
N MET A 1 -6.19 -14.63 0.64
CA MET A 1 -5.06 -13.67 0.82
C MET A 1 -5.64 -12.29 1.16
N TYR A 2 -4.95 -11.43 1.93
CA TYR A 2 -5.43 -10.09 2.30
C TYR A 2 -5.80 -9.21 1.11
N GLN A 3 -4.92 -9.13 0.10
CA GLN A 3 -5.13 -8.34 -1.11
C GLN A 3 -6.47 -8.65 -1.79
N GLY A 4 -6.77 -9.93 -2.07
CA GLY A 4 -8.05 -10.33 -2.68
C GLY A 4 -9.28 -9.96 -1.85
N ARG A 5 -9.18 -9.87 -0.50
CA ARG A 5 -10.28 -9.39 0.36
C ARG A 5 -10.53 -7.89 0.17
N VAL A 6 -9.48 -7.11 -0.06
CA VAL A 6 -9.54 -5.65 -0.24
C VAL A 6 -9.94 -5.25 -1.65
N THR A 7 -9.36 -5.91 -2.65
CA THR A 7 -9.45 -5.49 -4.06
C THR A 7 -10.43 -6.32 -4.88
N GLY A 8 -10.88 -7.47 -4.35
CA GLY A 8 -11.69 -8.43 -5.09
C GLY A 8 -10.94 -9.16 -6.20
N ARG A 9 -9.62 -8.94 -6.36
CA ARG A 9 -8.81 -9.62 -7.38
C ARG A 9 -8.64 -11.10 -7.04
N PRO A 10 -8.69 -12.00 -8.04
CA PRO A 10 -8.41 -13.41 -7.86
C PRO A 10 -6.99 -13.64 -7.31
N TYR A 11 -6.86 -14.62 -6.43
CA TYR A 11 -5.58 -15.09 -5.92
C TYR A 11 -5.35 -16.54 -6.34
N SER A 12 -4.22 -16.78 -7.01
CA SER A 12 -3.73 -18.12 -7.36
C SER A 12 -2.92 -18.68 -6.20
N VAL A 13 -3.40 -19.75 -5.57
CA VAL A 13 -2.69 -20.43 -4.46
C VAL A 13 -1.43 -21.13 -4.99
N ASP A 14 -1.54 -21.77 -6.15
CA ASP A 14 -0.45 -22.54 -6.75
C ASP A 14 0.72 -21.64 -7.17
N GLU A 15 0.42 -20.47 -7.74
CA GLU A 15 1.43 -19.52 -8.19
C GLU A 15 1.83 -18.49 -7.12
N ARG A 16 1.11 -18.48 -6.00
CA ARG A 16 1.23 -17.51 -4.91
C ARG A 16 1.13 -16.05 -5.38
N TRP A 17 0.32 -15.81 -6.39
CA TRP A 17 0.20 -14.52 -7.08
C TRP A 17 -1.25 -14.04 -7.12
N SER A 18 -1.45 -12.72 -6.99
CA SER A 18 -2.74 -12.06 -7.19
C SER A 18 -2.72 -11.31 -8.50
N GLU A 19 -3.85 -11.29 -9.20
CA GLU A 19 -3.97 -10.43 -10.38
C GLU A 19 -3.82 -8.94 -10.02
N GLU A 20 -2.97 -8.24 -10.77
CA GLU A 20 -2.71 -6.81 -10.60
C GLU A 20 -3.28 -6.01 -11.79
N TRP A 21 -3.56 -4.73 -11.53
CA TRP A 21 -3.98 -3.77 -12.54
C TRP A 21 -2.81 -2.93 -13.01
N LYS A 22 -2.43 -3.06 -14.29
CA LYS A 22 -1.39 -2.22 -14.90
C LYS A 22 -1.98 -0.97 -15.54
N TRP A 23 -1.51 0.20 -15.11
CA TRP A 23 -1.88 1.49 -15.69
C TRP A 23 -0.66 2.41 -15.80
N PHE A 24 -0.43 2.99 -16.99
CA PHE A 24 0.77 3.77 -17.31
C PHE A 24 2.10 3.07 -16.94
N GLY A 25 2.16 1.74 -17.17
CA GLY A 25 3.35 0.95 -16.84
C GLY A 25 3.60 0.74 -15.34
N THR A 26 2.65 1.12 -14.48
CA THR A 26 2.69 0.90 -13.03
C THR A 26 1.58 -0.05 -12.60
N ASP A 27 1.96 -1.03 -11.79
CA ASP A 27 1.05 -2.01 -11.22
C ASP A 27 0.39 -1.47 -9.95
N PHE A 28 -0.86 -1.86 -9.76
CA PHE A 28 -1.70 -1.58 -8.61
C PHE A 28 -2.43 -2.87 -8.22
N ASP A 29 -2.60 -3.10 -6.93
CA ASP A 29 -3.29 -4.31 -6.45
C ASP A 29 -4.77 -4.39 -6.85
N GLY A 30 -5.39 -3.26 -7.21
CA GLY A 30 -6.81 -3.19 -7.57
C GLY A 30 -7.21 -1.89 -8.27
N PHE A 31 -8.39 -1.93 -8.89
CA PHE A 31 -9.01 -0.77 -9.53
C PHE A 31 -10.53 -0.86 -9.40
N VAL A 32 -11.17 0.22 -8.94
CA VAL A 32 -12.62 0.37 -8.84
C VAL A 32 -13.08 1.39 -9.89
N PRO A 33 -13.60 0.95 -11.05
CA PRO A 33 -13.88 1.83 -12.18
C PRO A 33 -14.90 2.94 -11.87
N ALA A 34 -15.97 2.60 -11.15
CA ALA A 34 -17.04 3.53 -10.79
C ALA A 34 -16.56 4.72 -9.94
N GLU A 35 -15.39 4.58 -9.31
CA GLU A 35 -14.81 5.55 -8.40
C GLU A 35 -13.53 6.22 -8.93
N CYS A 36 -13.05 5.79 -10.10
CA CYS A 36 -11.71 6.07 -10.62
C CYS A 36 -10.62 5.80 -9.55
N LEU A 37 -10.80 4.74 -8.75
CA LEU A 37 -9.97 4.48 -7.58
C LEU A 37 -9.03 3.30 -7.80
N LEU A 38 -7.73 3.59 -7.78
CA LEU A 38 -6.67 2.59 -7.72
C LEU A 38 -6.40 2.21 -6.26
N GLN A 39 -6.08 0.94 -6.04
CA GLN A 39 -5.94 0.35 -4.71
C GLN A 39 -4.57 -0.30 -4.54
N GLU A 40 -4.05 -0.19 -3.32
CA GLU A 40 -2.89 -0.95 -2.84
C GLU A 40 -3.23 -1.60 -1.50
N ALA A 41 -2.81 -2.83 -1.24
CA ALA A 41 -3.11 -3.63 -0.07
C ALA A 41 -1.81 -4.13 0.60
N LYS A 42 -1.45 -3.54 1.74
CA LYS A 42 -0.27 -3.92 2.53
C LYS A 42 -0.65 -4.75 3.75
N SER A 43 0.01 -5.89 3.91
CA SER A 43 -0.25 -6.85 4.99
C SER A 43 1.05 -7.47 5.50
N ARG A 44 1.06 -7.83 6.79
CA ARG A 44 2.17 -8.50 7.51
C ARG A 44 3.43 -7.66 7.61
N TYR A 45 3.31 -6.34 7.65
CA TYR A 45 4.45 -5.43 7.78
C TYR A 45 4.74 -5.02 9.24
N ALA A 46 3.77 -5.14 10.16
CA ALA A 46 3.96 -4.72 11.55
C ALA A 46 5.07 -5.52 12.25
N LYS A 47 5.26 -6.80 11.88
CA LYS A 47 6.34 -7.65 12.41
C LYS A 47 7.75 -7.09 12.15
N PHE A 48 7.90 -6.23 11.14
CA PHE A 48 9.16 -5.58 10.79
C PHE A 48 9.37 -4.24 11.48
N LEU A 49 8.43 -3.81 12.31
CA LEU A 49 8.53 -2.60 13.12
C LEU A 49 8.82 -2.97 14.59
N ARG A 50 9.37 -2.00 15.30
CA ARG A 50 9.52 -2.00 16.76
C ARG A 50 9.31 -0.58 17.27
N ARG A 51 8.83 -0.42 18.50
CA ARG A 51 8.80 0.90 19.15
C ARG A 51 10.15 1.17 19.83
N ASN A 52 10.70 2.38 19.70
CA ASN A 52 11.83 2.83 20.50
C ASN A 52 11.38 3.20 21.92
N VAL A 53 12.30 3.70 22.76
CA VAL A 53 12.00 4.05 24.15
C VAL A 53 11.03 5.25 24.24
N GLU A 54 10.96 6.04 23.18
CA GLU A 54 10.03 7.16 23.01
C GLU A 54 8.65 6.74 22.46
N GLY A 55 8.46 5.46 22.13
CA GLY A 55 7.19 4.92 21.60
C GLY A 55 7.01 5.06 20.07
N GLU A 56 7.99 5.60 19.37
CA GLU A 56 7.98 5.80 17.92
C GLU A 56 8.30 4.49 17.17
N LEU A 57 7.59 4.25 16.07
CA LEU A 57 7.84 3.09 15.22
C LEU A 57 9.13 3.25 14.42
N GLN A 58 10.02 2.27 14.55
CA GLN A 58 11.24 2.14 13.78
C GLN A 58 11.28 0.80 13.04
N PRO A 59 11.77 0.77 11.80
CA PRO A 59 12.01 -0.48 11.12
C PRO A 59 13.10 -1.28 11.83
N ARG A 60 12.98 -2.61 11.78
CA ARG A 60 14.06 -3.50 12.17
C ARG A 60 15.25 -3.23 11.25
N LYS A 61 16.47 -3.15 11.81
CA LYS A 61 17.68 -2.70 11.10
C LYS A 61 18.02 -3.55 9.86
N TRP A 62 17.59 -4.81 9.84
CA TRP A 62 17.83 -5.75 8.75
C TRP A 62 16.74 -5.72 7.67
N PHE A 63 15.67 -4.95 7.85
CA PHE A 63 14.54 -4.91 6.93
C PHE A 63 14.51 -3.61 6.14
N GLU A 64 14.78 -3.72 4.84
CA GLU A 64 14.82 -2.58 3.91
C GLU A 64 13.48 -2.38 3.17
N GLY A 65 12.54 -3.33 3.26
CA GLY A 65 11.32 -3.33 2.46
C GLY A 65 10.36 -2.16 2.69
N PHE A 66 10.60 -1.32 3.70
CA PHE A 66 9.87 -0.05 3.85
C PHE A 66 10.37 1.05 2.91
N ALA A 67 11.65 1.05 2.54
CA ALA A 67 12.18 1.94 1.51
C ALA A 67 11.52 1.63 0.17
N ASP A 68 11.52 0.35 -0.23
CA ASP A 68 10.83 -0.12 -1.45
C ASP A 68 9.33 0.18 -1.42
N MET A 69 8.69 0.05 -0.25
CA MET A 69 7.29 0.41 -0.07
C MET A 69 7.07 1.91 -0.33
N GLN A 70 7.96 2.76 0.17
CA GLN A 70 7.87 4.20 -0.04
C GLN A 70 8.14 4.60 -1.49
N ASP A 71 9.09 3.94 -2.17
CA ASP A 71 9.38 4.19 -3.58
C ASP A 71 8.19 3.79 -4.46
N ASN A 72 7.56 2.66 -4.17
CA ASN A 72 6.32 2.24 -4.83
C ASN A 72 5.19 3.24 -4.60
N LEU A 73 5.02 3.72 -3.36
CA LEU A 73 4.05 4.77 -3.04
C LEU A 73 4.29 6.02 -3.88
N ILE A 74 5.53 6.51 -3.95
CA ILE A 74 5.88 7.72 -4.70
C ILE A 74 5.60 7.53 -6.20
N ARG A 75 6.00 6.38 -6.77
CA ARG A 75 5.77 6.07 -8.20
C ARG A 75 4.28 6.07 -8.54
N GLN A 76 3.49 5.34 -7.75
CA GLN A 76 2.04 5.27 -7.94
C GLN A 76 1.39 6.64 -7.74
N ALA A 77 1.70 7.32 -6.64
CA ALA A 77 1.10 8.63 -6.34
C ALA A 77 1.41 9.67 -7.41
N THR A 78 2.63 9.68 -7.95
CA THR A 78 3.03 10.60 -9.03
C THR A 78 2.13 10.43 -10.26
N ILE A 79 1.90 9.18 -10.69
CA ILE A 79 1.06 8.88 -11.85
C ILE A 79 -0.40 9.24 -11.56
N VAL A 80 -0.93 8.84 -10.40
CA VAL A 80 -2.35 9.09 -10.09
C VAL A 80 -2.64 10.58 -9.92
N ASN A 81 -1.79 11.30 -9.19
CA ASN A 81 -1.99 12.73 -8.93
C ASN A 81 -1.88 13.59 -10.21
N ALA A 82 -1.15 13.11 -11.23
CA ALA A 82 -1.06 13.77 -12.53
C ALA A 82 -2.29 13.56 -13.43
N ASN A 83 -3.20 12.65 -13.08
CA ASN A 83 -4.29 12.21 -13.94
C ASN A 83 -5.68 12.27 -13.25
N PRO A 84 -6.17 13.45 -12.84
CA PRO A 84 -7.53 13.57 -12.30
C PRO A 84 -8.60 13.14 -13.33
N PRO A 85 -9.70 12.50 -12.91
CA PRO A 85 -10.17 12.34 -11.53
C PRO A 85 -9.65 11.07 -10.82
N ALA A 86 -8.58 10.44 -11.31
CA ALA A 86 -8.03 9.24 -10.67
C ALA A 86 -7.63 9.50 -9.21
N ARG A 87 -7.88 8.51 -8.35
CA ARG A 87 -7.55 8.52 -6.92
C ARG A 87 -6.77 7.26 -6.56
N LEU A 88 -5.96 7.36 -5.51
CA LEU A 88 -5.20 6.25 -4.96
C LEU A 88 -5.54 6.09 -3.48
N LYS A 89 -5.82 4.85 -3.07
CA LYS A 89 -6.02 4.50 -1.67
C LYS A 89 -5.22 3.25 -1.28
N TRP A 90 -4.47 3.39 -0.20
CA TRP A 90 -3.69 2.32 0.40
C TRP A 90 -4.40 1.73 1.62
N TYR A 91 -4.57 0.41 1.64
CA TYR A 91 -5.23 -0.34 2.69
C TYR A 91 -4.18 -1.12 3.48
N PHE A 92 -4.17 -0.96 4.80
CA PHE A 92 -3.25 -1.67 5.68
C PHE A 92 -4.00 -2.65 6.56
N GLU A 93 -3.53 -3.90 6.62
CA GLU A 93 -4.10 -4.91 7.54
C GLU A 93 -3.78 -4.54 9.00
N GLU A 94 -2.63 -3.91 9.24
CA GLU A 94 -2.13 -3.59 10.57
C GLU A 94 -1.97 -2.08 10.78
N ALA A 95 -2.38 -1.59 11.96
CA ALA A 95 -2.31 -0.17 12.30
C ALA A 95 -0.86 0.38 12.35
N ASP A 96 0.08 -0.37 12.92
CA ASP A 96 1.48 0.05 13.03
C ASP A 96 2.12 0.30 11.64
N ALA A 97 1.83 -0.55 10.66
CA ALA A 97 2.36 -0.37 9.30
C ALA A 97 1.82 0.94 8.67
N ARG A 98 0.55 1.26 8.89
CA ARG A 98 -0.04 2.53 8.44
C ARG A 98 0.55 3.72 9.18
N GLU A 99 0.67 3.63 10.51
CA GLU A 99 1.24 4.70 11.36
C GLU A 99 2.65 5.06 10.88
N TYR A 100 3.48 4.05 10.65
CA TYR A 100 4.84 4.23 10.13
C TYR A 100 4.87 4.91 8.75
N MET A 101 3.98 4.51 7.83
CA MET A 101 3.90 5.08 6.48
C MET A 101 3.15 6.40 6.38
N LEU A 102 2.43 6.82 7.43
CA LEU A 102 1.52 7.95 7.41
C LEU A 102 2.18 9.26 6.94
N PRO A 103 3.40 9.62 7.37
CA PRO A 103 4.06 10.84 6.89
C PRO A 103 4.29 10.83 5.37
N ALA A 104 4.68 9.68 4.80
CA ALA A 104 4.89 9.53 3.36
C ALA A 104 3.56 9.56 2.59
N LEU A 105 2.52 8.92 3.11
CA LEU A 105 1.17 8.90 2.52
C LEU A 105 0.59 10.32 2.44
N ILE A 106 0.67 11.09 3.52
CA ILE A 106 0.21 12.48 3.58
C ILE A 106 0.98 13.35 2.59
N ARG A 107 2.31 13.26 2.58
CA ARG A 107 3.17 14.05 1.67
C ARG A 107 2.81 13.81 0.19
N ASN A 108 2.44 12.57 -0.15
CA ASN A 108 2.10 12.16 -1.51
C ASN A 108 0.59 12.26 -1.83
N LYS A 109 -0.22 12.84 -0.93
CA LYS A 109 -1.68 13.02 -1.09
C LYS A 109 -2.44 11.70 -1.34
N VAL A 110 -1.97 10.62 -0.74
CA VAL A 110 -2.59 9.29 -0.87
C VAL A 110 -3.49 9.00 0.33
N GLN A 111 -4.74 8.62 0.05
CA GLN A 111 -5.67 8.21 1.10
C GLN A 111 -5.23 6.87 1.70
N SER A 112 -5.40 6.70 3.01
CA SER A 112 -5.08 5.42 3.64
C SER A 112 -6.01 5.08 4.81
N VAL A 113 -6.29 3.78 4.95
CA VAL A 113 -7.14 3.24 6.02
C VAL A 113 -6.57 1.94 6.57
N VAL A 114 -6.86 1.65 7.83
CA VAL A 114 -6.65 0.31 8.42
C VAL A 114 -7.90 -0.52 8.15
N GLN A 115 -7.74 -1.69 7.54
CA GLN A 115 -8.83 -2.62 7.23
C GLN A 115 -8.32 -4.05 7.47
N PRO A 116 -8.58 -4.66 8.65
CA PRO A 116 -8.12 -6.02 8.99
C PRO A 116 -8.82 -7.17 8.23
#